data_AF-A0A382U2I6-F1
#
_entry.id   AF-A0A382U2I6-F1
#
_cell.length_a   1.000
_cell.length_b   1.000
_cell.length_c   1.000
_cell.angle_alpha   90.00
_cell.angle_beta   90.00
_cell.angle_gamma   90.00
#
_symmetry.space_group_name_H-M   'P 1'
#
loop_
_entity.id
_entity.type
_entity.pdbx_description
1 polymer ?
#
loop_
_entity_poly.entity_id
_entity_poly.type
_entity_poly.pdbx_seq_one_letter_code
_entity_poly.pdbx_strand_id
1 'polypeptide(L)'
;MSDYTKTTNFTAKDSLATGNANKIVKGSEIDDEFDNIVTAVATKSNTASPDFTGTVSAATAFVPDASDGATLGTAALEFSDLFLADGAVINFGDDQDVSLTHVADTGLLISSTDQLQFGDSGTYIFQSADGVLDLVS
;
A
#
# COMPACT_ATOMS: atom_id res chain seq x y z
N MET A 1 -8.51 15.87 0.34
CA MET A 1 -7.81 16.74 -0.63
C MET A 1 -8.64 17.99 -0.80
N SER A 2 -8.12 19.17 -0.48
CA SER A 2 -8.87 20.41 -0.72
C SER A 2 -8.61 20.87 -2.13
N ASP A 3 -9.66 20.93 -2.94
CA ASP A 3 -9.55 21.55 -4.25
C ASP A 3 -9.23 23.03 -4.08
N TYR A 4 -8.25 23.50 -4.85
CA TYR A 4 -7.93 24.91 -4.86
C TYR A 4 -9.12 25.67 -5.42
N THR A 5 -9.65 26.58 -4.61
CA THR A 5 -10.69 27.53 -5.02
C THR A 5 -10.07 28.91 -5.00
N LYS A 6 -10.03 29.53 -6.18
CA LYS A 6 -9.57 30.91 -6.34
C LYS A 6 -10.44 31.86 -5.52
N THR A 7 -9.84 32.61 -4.62
CA THR A 7 -10.53 33.62 -3.80
C THR A 7 -10.38 35.03 -4.34
N THR A 8 -9.40 35.25 -5.22
CA THR A 8 -9.21 36.55 -5.88
C THR A 8 -10.22 36.79 -7.00
N ASN A 9 -10.84 37.97 -7.01
CA ASN A 9 -11.88 38.34 -7.97
C ASN A 9 -11.34 39.17 -9.16
N PHE A 10 -10.16 38.83 -9.68
CA PHE A 10 -9.47 39.61 -10.73
C PHE A 10 -10.38 40.01 -11.90
N THR A 11 -11.22 39.09 -12.39
CA THR A 11 -12.19 39.36 -13.48
C THR A 11 -13.21 40.43 -13.11
N ALA A 12 -13.72 40.41 -11.87
CA ALA A 12 -14.67 41.41 -11.38
C ALA A 12 -14.00 42.77 -11.20
N LYS A 13 -12.74 42.79 -10.76
CA LYS A 13 -11.93 44.01 -10.57
C LYS A 13 -11.60 44.67 -11.91
N ASP A 14 -11.25 43.88 -12.92
CA ASP A 14 -10.93 44.38 -14.25
C ASP A 14 -12.15 45.01 -14.95
N SER A 15 -13.34 44.48 -14.67
CA SER A 15 -14.63 45.00 -15.15
C SER A 15 -15.04 46.35 -14.54
N LEU A 16 -14.34 46.85 -13.51
CA LEU A 16 -14.64 48.14 -12.89
C LEU A 16 -14.24 49.33 -13.79
N ALA A 17 -14.95 50.45 -13.68
CA ALA A 17 -14.61 51.69 -14.39
C ALA A 17 -13.23 52.23 -13.95
N THR A 18 -12.54 52.90 -14.88
CA THR A 18 -11.26 53.58 -14.60
C THR A 18 -11.43 54.61 -13.47
N GLY A 19 -10.49 54.60 -12.51
CA GLY A 19 -10.52 55.49 -11.33
C GLY A 19 -11.31 54.93 -10.13
N ASN A 20 -11.96 53.77 -10.24
CA ASN A 20 -12.57 53.11 -9.09
C ASN A 20 -11.49 52.62 -8.11
N ALA A 21 -11.55 53.04 -6.85
CA ALA A 21 -10.57 52.68 -5.81
C ALA A 21 -10.47 51.15 -5.56
N ASN A 22 -11.52 50.40 -5.91
CA ASN A 22 -11.54 48.95 -5.79
C ASN A 22 -10.94 48.24 -7.01
N LYS A 23 -10.56 48.92 -8.10
CA LYS A 23 -9.90 48.34 -9.30
C LYS A 23 -8.42 47.99 -9.06
N ILE A 24 -8.05 47.72 -7.81
CA ILE A 24 -6.69 47.38 -7.40
C ILE A 24 -6.72 46.00 -6.76
N VAL A 25 -5.72 45.20 -7.10
CA VAL A 25 -5.39 43.96 -6.38
C VAL A 25 -4.47 44.32 -5.23
N LYS A 26 -4.87 43.98 -4.02
CA LYS A 26 -4.11 44.24 -2.79
C LYS A 26 -3.13 43.09 -2.52
N GLY A 27 -2.04 43.40 -1.81
CA GLY A 27 -1.10 42.37 -1.34
C GLY A 27 -1.80 41.27 -0.55
N SER A 28 -2.70 41.64 0.37
CA SER A 28 -3.49 40.66 1.14
C SER A 28 -4.35 39.72 0.29
N GLU A 29 -4.92 40.20 -0.82
CA GLU A 29 -5.71 39.34 -1.72
C GLU A 29 -4.80 38.32 -2.43
N ILE A 30 -3.55 38.68 -2.71
CA ILE A 30 -2.55 37.78 -3.30
C ILE A 30 -2.02 36.80 -2.24
N ASP A 31 -1.78 37.27 -1.02
CA ASP A 31 -1.32 36.43 0.10
C ASP A 31 -2.37 35.35 0.42
N ASP A 32 -3.64 35.73 0.53
CA ASP A 32 -4.76 34.79 0.73
C ASP A 32 -4.81 33.70 -0.36
N GLU A 33 -4.54 34.09 -1.62
CA GLU A 33 -4.50 33.16 -2.75
C GLU A 33 -3.34 32.17 -2.62
N PHE A 34 -2.15 32.67 -2.27
CA PHE A 34 -0.98 31.82 -2.09
C PHE A 34 -1.16 30.87 -0.91
N ASP A 35 -1.74 31.31 0.19
CA ASP A 35 -2.06 30.45 1.34
C ASP A 35 -3.07 29.35 0.95
N ASN A 36 -4.08 29.68 0.15
CA ASN A 36 -5.02 28.70 -0.38
C ASN A 36 -4.35 27.68 -1.31
N ILE A 37 -3.42 28.13 -2.16
CA ILE A 37 -2.63 27.24 -3.03
C ILE A 37 -1.73 26.33 -2.20
N VAL A 38 -1.01 26.87 -1.21
CA VAL A 38 -0.15 26.10 -0.30
C VAL A 38 -0.97 25.04 0.43
N THR A 39 -2.14 25.41 0.94
CA THR A 39 -3.06 24.48 1.61
C THR A 39 -3.57 23.39 0.67
N ALA A 40 -3.98 23.74 -0.55
CA ALA A 40 -4.44 22.77 -1.54
C ALA A 40 -3.31 21.81 -1.97
N VAL A 41 -2.09 22.30 -2.17
CA VAL A 41 -0.93 21.48 -2.52
C VAL A 41 -0.55 20.53 -1.38
N ALA A 42 -0.47 21.04 -0.15
CA ALA A 42 -0.16 20.24 1.03
C ALA A 42 -1.20 19.12 1.28
N THR A 43 -2.45 19.34 0.90
CA THR A 43 -3.54 18.37 1.10
C THR A 43 -3.81 17.48 -0.12
N LYS A 44 -3.12 17.68 -1.24
CA LYS A 44 -3.27 16.87 -2.46
C LYS A 44 -2.42 15.60 -2.46
N SER A 45 -1.30 15.58 -1.74
CA SER A 45 -0.57 14.33 -1.49
C SER A 45 -0.97 13.83 -0.11
N ASN A 46 -1.76 12.75 -0.06
CA ASN A 46 -2.02 12.07 1.20
C ASN A 46 -0.83 11.16 1.52
N THR A 47 0.17 11.70 2.21
CA THR A 47 1.38 10.95 2.57
C THR A 47 1.20 10.08 3.82
N ALA A 48 0.08 10.23 4.53
CA ALA A 48 -0.18 9.52 5.79
C ALA A 48 -1.05 8.27 5.61
N SER A 49 -2.04 8.30 4.72
CA SER A 49 -2.97 7.19 4.47
C SER A 49 -3.53 7.22 3.05
N PRO A 50 -2.68 7.13 2.01
CA PRO A 50 -3.14 7.19 0.63
C PRO A 50 -4.10 6.03 0.31
N ASP A 51 -5.21 6.34 -0.36
CA ASP A 51 -6.09 5.35 -0.96
C ASP A 51 -5.67 5.15 -2.43
N PHE A 52 -5.32 3.91 -2.80
CA PHE A 52 -4.99 3.56 -4.18
C PHE A 52 -6.17 2.82 -4.83
N THR A 53 -6.71 3.35 -5.93
CA THR A 53 -7.90 2.79 -6.61
C THR A 53 -7.56 2.00 -7.89
N GLY A 54 -6.28 1.74 -8.15
CA GLY A 54 -5.81 1.02 -9.32
C GLY A 54 -4.62 0.12 -9.02
N THR A 55 -3.97 -0.38 -10.08
CA THR A 55 -2.77 -1.20 -9.94
C THR A 55 -1.62 -0.38 -9.35
N VAL A 56 -1.12 -0.83 -8.21
CA VAL A 56 0.08 -0.27 -7.58
C VAL A 56 1.30 -1.03 -8.13
N SER A 57 2.31 -0.29 -8.60
CA SER A 57 3.60 -0.85 -9.01
C SER A 57 4.69 -0.30 -8.11
N ALA A 58 5.42 -1.18 -7.42
CA ALA A 58 6.62 -0.83 -6.67
C ALA A 58 7.85 -1.17 -7.51
N ALA A 59 8.74 -0.19 -7.72
CA ALA A 59 9.95 -0.39 -8.53
C ALA A 59 11.00 -1.29 -7.84
N THR A 60 10.99 -1.33 -6.50
CA THR A 60 11.99 -2.04 -5.71
C THR A 60 11.34 -2.95 -4.66
N ALA A 61 10.69 -2.39 -3.64
CA ALA A 61 10.16 -3.15 -2.51
C ALA A 61 8.97 -2.45 -1.84
N PHE A 62 8.21 -3.23 -1.08
CA PHE A 62 7.26 -2.77 -0.07
C PHE A 62 7.86 -3.09 1.30
N VAL A 63 8.15 -2.06 2.11
CA VAL A 63 8.92 -2.20 3.36
C VAL A 63 8.07 -1.68 4.54
N PRO A 64 7.74 -2.52 5.53
CA PRO A 64 7.11 -2.10 6.77
C PRO A 64 7.97 -1.08 7.54
N ASP A 65 7.33 -0.23 8.35
CA ASP A 65 8.01 0.78 9.18
C ASP A 65 8.64 0.21 10.46
N ALA A 66 8.25 -1.00 10.86
CA ALA A 66 8.81 -1.78 11.96
C ALA A 66 8.62 -3.30 11.73
N SER A 67 9.34 -4.12 12.50
CA SER A 67 9.06 -5.57 12.56
C SER A 67 7.64 -5.78 13.08
N ASP A 68 6.88 -6.65 12.42
CA ASP A 68 5.46 -6.91 12.73
C ASP A 68 4.57 -5.64 12.72
N GLY A 69 4.99 -4.56 12.02
CA GLY A 69 4.29 -3.28 12.00
C GLY A 69 3.19 -3.16 10.94
N ALA A 70 3.31 -3.88 9.82
CA ALA A 70 2.37 -3.82 8.70
C ALA A 70 1.96 -5.22 8.23
N THR A 71 0.68 -5.39 7.90
CA THR A 71 0.12 -6.65 7.40
C THR A 71 0.00 -6.68 5.88
N LEU A 72 -0.06 -7.88 5.31
CA LEU A 72 -0.51 -8.09 3.92
C LEU A 72 -1.97 -8.56 3.93
N GLY A 73 -2.88 -7.66 3.57
CA GLY A 73 -4.32 -7.90 3.70
C GLY A 73 -4.81 -7.77 5.14
N THR A 74 -6.10 -8.09 5.35
CA THR A 74 -6.77 -8.08 6.66
C THR A 74 -7.75 -9.25 6.74
N ALA A 75 -8.33 -9.49 7.92
CA ALA A 75 -9.36 -10.53 8.12
C ALA A 75 -10.68 -10.31 7.35
N ALA A 76 -10.85 -9.17 6.66
CA ALA A 76 -12.01 -8.87 5.84
C ALA A 76 -11.66 -8.51 4.39
N LEU A 77 -10.36 -8.39 4.06
CA LEU A 77 -9.86 -7.95 2.77
C LEU A 77 -8.61 -8.76 2.44
N GLU A 78 -8.81 -9.87 1.76
CA GLU A 78 -7.78 -10.81 1.36
C GLU A 78 -7.29 -10.55 -0.08
N PHE A 79 -6.07 -10.98 -0.37
CA PHE A 79 -5.63 -11.12 -1.76
C PHE A 79 -6.26 -12.36 -2.37
N SER A 80 -6.69 -12.25 -3.63
CA SER A 80 -7.16 -13.41 -4.39
C SER A 80 -6.03 -14.43 -4.61
N ASP A 81 -4.85 -13.95 -4.98
CA ASP A 81 -3.73 -14.78 -5.41
C ASP A 81 -2.37 -14.17 -5.02
N LEU A 82 -1.33 -15.02 -4.95
CA LEU A 82 0.07 -14.63 -4.78
C LEU A 82 0.92 -15.30 -5.87
N PHE A 83 1.57 -14.48 -6.72
CA PHE A 83 2.49 -14.95 -7.77
C PHE A 83 3.92 -14.58 -7.39
N LEU A 84 4.79 -15.59 -7.28
CA LEU A 84 6.20 -15.45 -6.95
C LEU A 84 7.07 -15.96 -8.10
N ALA A 85 8.25 -15.38 -8.27
CA ALA A 85 9.20 -15.80 -9.30
C ALA A 85 9.86 -17.14 -8.95
N ASP A 86 10.52 -17.75 -9.93
CA ASP A 86 11.36 -18.92 -9.73
C ASP A 86 12.48 -18.63 -8.72
N GLY A 87 12.65 -19.52 -7.74
CA GLY A 87 13.62 -19.33 -6.66
C GLY A 87 13.17 -18.35 -5.56
N ALA A 88 11.94 -17.83 -5.60
CA ALA A 88 11.42 -16.97 -4.55
C ALA A 88 11.39 -17.68 -3.19
N VAL A 89 11.63 -16.90 -2.12
CA VAL A 89 11.71 -17.37 -0.74
C VAL A 89 10.72 -16.57 0.11
N ILE A 90 9.92 -17.27 0.91
CA ILE A 90 9.12 -16.68 1.99
C ILE A 90 9.85 -16.97 3.30
N ASN A 91 10.23 -15.92 4.03
CA ASN A 91 10.92 -16.04 5.32
C ASN A 91 9.92 -15.83 6.47
N PHE A 92 10.07 -16.61 7.54
CA PHE A 92 9.19 -16.61 8.71
C PHE A 92 9.99 -16.33 9.99
N GLY A 93 9.36 -15.63 10.93
CA GLY A 93 9.97 -15.22 12.19
C GLY A 93 10.76 -13.90 12.08
N ASP A 94 10.89 -13.20 13.19
CA ASP A 94 11.63 -11.92 13.27
C ASP A 94 13.12 -12.08 12.93
N ASP A 95 13.68 -13.26 13.15
CA ASP A 95 15.07 -13.61 12.82
C ASP A 95 15.21 -14.41 11.50
N GLN A 96 14.09 -14.61 10.78
CA GLN A 96 14.02 -15.36 9.52
C GLN A 96 14.52 -16.81 9.66
N ASP A 97 14.21 -17.45 10.79
CA ASP A 97 14.70 -18.79 11.13
C ASP A 97 14.21 -19.88 10.16
N VAL A 98 12.96 -19.76 9.69
CA VAL A 98 12.33 -20.76 8.81
C VAL A 98 11.97 -20.10 7.47
N SER A 99 12.19 -20.80 6.36
CA SER A 99 11.76 -20.32 5.04
C SER A 99 11.11 -21.39 4.19
N LEU A 100 10.27 -20.95 3.25
CA LEU A 100 9.70 -21.76 2.18
C LEU A 100 10.24 -21.26 0.85
N THR A 101 11.03 -22.09 0.17
CA THR A 101 11.69 -21.75 -1.10
C THR A 101 11.05 -22.48 -2.27
N HIS A 102 10.70 -21.73 -3.32
CA HIS A 102 10.28 -22.30 -4.60
C HIS A 102 11.48 -22.90 -5.34
N VAL A 103 11.39 -24.19 -5.69
CA VAL A 103 12.37 -24.89 -6.52
C VAL A 103 11.74 -25.07 -7.91
N ALA A 104 12.25 -24.30 -8.87
CA ALA A 104 11.73 -24.26 -10.23
C ALA A 104 11.48 -25.66 -10.79
N ASP A 105 10.29 -25.85 -11.36
CA ASP A 105 9.82 -27.09 -11.99
C ASP A 105 9.82 -28.35 -11.10
N THR A 106 10.09 -28.22 -9.80
CA THR A 106 10.34 -29.37 -8.91
C THR A 106 9.45 -29.38 -7.67
N GLY A 107 9.32 -28.27 -6.94
CA GLY A 107 8.53 -28.24 -5.72
C GLY A 107 8.85 -27.09 -4.76
N LEU A 108 8.62 -27.33 -3.47
CA LEU A 108 8.86 -26.38 -2.38
C LEU A 108 9.77 -26.99 -1.32
N LEU A 109 10.70 -26.21 -0.78
CA LEU A 109 11.66 -26.64 0.25
C LEU A 109 11.49 -25.80 1.51
N ILE A 110 11.36 -26.47 2.67
CA ILE A 110 11.52 -25.84 3.98
C ILE A 110 13.03 -25.78 4.31
N SER A 111 13.51 -24.67 4.87
CA SER A 111 14.93 -24.47 5.16
C SER A 111 15.59 -25.62 5.94
N SER A 112 16.83 -25.94 5.55
CA SER A 112 17.76 -26.88 6.20
C SER A 112 17.11 -28.03 7.01
N THR A 113 17.11 -27.92 8.34
CA THR A 113 16.62 -28.93 9.28
C THR A 113 15.31 -28.50 9.94
N ASP A 114 14.70 -27.42 9.44
CA ASP A 114 13.41 -26.95 9.91
C ASP A 114 12.31 -27.86 9.39
N GLN A 115 11.15 -27.76 10.02
CA GLN A 115 10.08 -28.74 9.82
C GLN A 115 8.74 -28.05 9.57
N LEU A 116 7.95 -28.67 8.71
CA LEU A 116 6.52 -28.41 8.64
C LEU A 116 5.85 -29.12 9.83
N GLN A 117 5.20 -28.35 10.70
CA GLN A 117 4.58 -28.87 11.92
C GLN A 117 3.07 -29.05 11.76
N PHE A 118 2.55 -30.19 12.23
CA PHE A 118 1.13 -30.48 12.36
C PHE A 118 0.82 -30.63 13.85
N GLY A 119 -0.13 -29.86 14.41
CA GLY A 119 -0.38 -29.82 15.88
C GLY A 119 -1.85 -29.83 16.35
N ASP A 120 -2.78 -29.33 15.57
CA ASP A 120 -4.17 -29.80 15.46
C ASP A 120 -4.64 -29.35 14.06
N SER A 121 -5.67 -29.85 13.39
CA SER A 121 -6.92 -30.48 13.81
C SER A 121 -6.92 -32.03 13.84
N GLY A 122 -5.74 -32.67 13.96
CA GLY A 122 -5.57 -34.01 14.52
C GLY A 122 -5.02 -35.15 13.62
N THR A 123 -3.90 -35.08 12.92
CA THR A 123 -2.89 -34.04 12.65
C THR A 123 -2.14 -34.55 11.42
N TYR A 124 -2.25 -33.89 10.25
CA TYR A 124 -1.79 -34.50 9.01
C TYR A 124 -1.73 -33.76 7.65
N ILE A 125 -1.10 -34.42 6.65
CA ILE A 125 -1.12 -34.34 5.18
C ILE A 125 -1.62 -35.65 4.52
N PHE A 126 -2.79 -35.65 3.91
CA PHE A 126 -3.47 -36.90 3.54
C PHE A 126 -4.10 -36.93 2.10
N GLN A 127 -4.51 -38.12 1.64
CA GLN A 127 -5.11 -38.61 0.39
C GLN A 127 -5.20 -40.11 0.70
N SER A 128 -6.39 -40.70 0.78
CA SER A 128 -6.62 -42.02 1.42
C SER A 128 -7.04 -43.26 0.58
N ALA A 129 -7.62 -43.12 -0.63
CA ALA A 129 -7.34 -43.85 -1.91
C ALA A 129 -7.87 -43.04 -3.12
N ASP A 130 -7.32 -42.94 -4.34
CA ASP A 130 -6.14 -43.44 -5.05
C ASP A 130 -5.27 -42.20 -5.40
N GLY A 131 -4.00 -42.10 -5.01
CA GLY A 131 -3.01 -43.15 -4.78
C GLY A 131 -3.06 -44.07 -3.57
N VAL A 132 -2.41 -43.77 -2.44
CA VAL A 132 -2.91 -42.67 -1.63
C VAL A 132 -2.04 -42.11 -0.52
N LEU A 133 -1.78 -40.81 -0.62
CA LEU A 133 -1.01 -39.98 0.31
C LEU A 133 -1.69 -39.71 1.65
N ASP A 134 -1.87 -40.62 2.63
CA ASP A 134 -2.47 -40.25 3.94
C ASP A 134 -1.48 -39.65 4.97
N LEU A 135 -1.97 -38.88 5.95
CA LEU A 135 -1.29 -38.71 7.24
C LEU A 135 -2.40 -38.57 8.28
N VAL A 136 -2.10 -38.93 9.53
CA VAL A 136 -2.90 -38.68 10.75
C VAL A 136 -1.96 -38.85 11.95
N SER A 137 -2.26 -38.22 13.08
CA SER A 137 -1.51 -38.12 14.36
C SER A 137 -0.37 -37.12 14.40
#